data_AF-A0A662IDW8-F1
#
_entry.id   AF-A0A662IDW8-F1
#
_cell.length_a   1.000
_cell.length_b   1.000
_cell.length_c   1.000
_cell.angle_alpha   90.00
_cell.angle_beta   90.00
_cell.angle_gamma   90.00
#
_symmetry.space_group_name_H-M   'P 1'
#
loop_
_entity.id
_entity.type
_entity.pdbx_description
1 polymer ?
#
loop_
_entity_poly.entity_id
_entity_poly.type
_entity_poly.pdbx_seq_one_letter_code
_entity_poly.pdbx_strand_id
1 'polypeptide(L)'
;MVLYSVAPLSGKSGGSAEVVGELVDYAYMKDESVRIRAASLLVPDLNLRVWVRAYIVFGGWFEVRNGMRAALNVMYTPILIRGAGAWKPDGVEVVVRESDVRDACAAYIVVQAPSYGRVVGIVTPSGDEVGGISEGVLPWGGEYRSVRVFENEAYVQVKAFSVVEPGRYFVKIEWQPVSFKLVDDEGRPVAGAIVEVRGPLNATALSDRAGVASFKLYKPGPYSVEVKFKGVTVAAITLGSIVDTEVPLKCRVYHVSWLVTDAWDKPLEGVEIVVRSGDALIARAVSGEGGVAEVKQIPGGEFTIQMTYKRVSAVNVEEINASGIRKAKLDVFLEIPVLGGVPLTTLETLAATSLMGGCTMGLAIIRRRKASSVEEISLED
;
A
#
# COMPACT_ATOMS: atom_id res chain seq x y z
N MET A 1 2.40 -26.00 -26.53
CA MET A 1 3.00 -27.23 -27.08
C MET A 1 1.91 -28.22 -27.44
N VAL A 2 2.11 -29.01 -28.49
CA VAL A 2 1.21 -30.06 -28.96
C VAL A 2 2.00 -31.36 -29.11
N LEU A 3 1.51 -32.41 -28.46
CA LEU A 3 1.94 -33.78 -28.65
C LEU A 3 0.91 -34.50 -29.51
N TYR A 4 1.34 -35.21 -30.55
CA TYR A 4 0.41 -36.01 -31.34
C TYR A 4 1.02 -37.32 -31.83
N SER A 5 0.16 -38.32 -31.99
CA SER A 5 0.51 -39.65 -32.48
C SER A 5 -0.60 -40.14 -33.40
N VAL A 6 -0.21 -40.74 -34.53
CA VAL A 6 -1.11 -41.45 -35.44
C VAL A 6 -0.61 -42.87 -35.59
N ALA A 7 -1.44 -43.85 -35.25
CA ALA A 7 -1.04 -45.25 -35.25
C ALA A 7 -2.18 -46.18 -35.69
N PRO A 8 -1.91 -47.38 -36.25
CA PRO A 8 -2.96 -48.36 -36.51
C PRO A 8 -3.79 -48.66 -35.25
N LEU A 9 -5.11 -48.77 -35.43
CA LEU A 9 -6.02 -49.11 -34.35
C LEU A 9 -5.69 -50.52 -33.85
N SER A 10 -5.31 -50.65 -32.57
CA SER A 10 -5.01 -51.93 -31.95
C SER A 10 -5.74 -52.08 -30.62
N GLY A 11 -6.19 -53.31 -30.29
CA GLY A 11 -6.99 -53.60 -29.10
C GLY A 11 -6.24 -53.57 -27.76
N LYS A 12 -4.94 -53.26 -27.76
CA LYS A 12 -4.16 -53.03 -26.53
C LYS A 12 -4.02 -51.52 -26.39
N SER A 13 -4.50 -50.94 -25.31
CA SER A 13 -4.35 -49.50 -25.02
C SER A 13 -2.87 -49.15 -25.09
N GLY A 14 -2.45 -48.58 -26.23
CA GLY A 14 -1.11 -48.03 -26.40
C GLY A 14 -0.94 -46.95 -25.34
N GLY A 15 0.19 -46.99 -24.62
CA GLY A 15 0.48 -46.16 -23.46
C GLY A 15 0.32 -44.65 -23.70
N SER A 16 0.57 -43.84 -22.68
CA SER A 16 0.41 -42.39 -22.75
C SER A 16 1.75 -41.68 -22.95
N ALA A 17 1.69 -40.46 -23.48
CA ALA A 17 2.76 -39.49 -23.35
C ALA A 17 2.38 -38.40 -22.35
N GLU A 18 3.37 -37.93 -21.59
CA GLU A 18 3.23 -36.85 -20.62
C GLU A 18 4.33 -35.80 -20.82
N VAL A 19 4.04 -34.61 -20.28
CA VAL A 19 4.93 -33.46 -20.31
C VAL A 19 5.28 -33.13 -18.88
N VAL A 20 6.57 -33.03 -18.60
CA VAL A 20 7.10 -32.62 -17.31
C VAL A 20 7.81 -31.28 -17.49
N GLY A 21 7.60 -30.38 -16.54
CA GLY A 21 8.20 -29.05 -16.52
C GLY A 21 7.95 -28.42 -15.16
N GLU A 22 8.31 -27.15 -15.01
CA GLU A 22 8.11 -26.41 -13.77
C GLU A 22 6.62 -26.24 -13.46
N LEU A 23 5.86 -25.72 -14.42
CA LEU A 23 4.40 -25.66 -14.37
C LEU A 23 3.85 -26.01 -15.76
N VAL A 24 3.00 -27.03 -15.80
CA VAL A 24 2.41 -27.55 -17.03
C VAL A 24 0.89 -27.51 -16.87
N ASP A 25 0.25 -26.71 -17.71
CA ASP A 25 -1.20 -26.61 -17.77
C ASP A 25 -1.75 -27.39 -18.98
N TYR A 26 -2.88 -28.04 -18.77
CA TYR A 26 -3.51 -28.91 -19.74
C TYR A 26 -4.57 -28.16 -20.55
N ALA A 27 -4.31 -27.97 -21.85
CA ALA A 27 -5.16 -27.12 -22.68
C ALA A 27 -6.18 -27.91 -23.52
N TYR A 28 -5.84 -29.13 -23.98
CA TYR A 28 -6.69 -29.85 -24.94
C TYR A 28 -6.39 -31.35 -25.04
N MET A 29 -7.44 -32.14 -25.31
CA MET A 29 -7.37 -33.56 -25.71
C MET A 29 -8.15 -33.82 -26.99
N LYS A 30 -7.60 -34.69 -27.83
CA LYS A 30 -8.38 -35.46 -28.79
C LYS A 30 -7.87 -36.89 -28.86
N ASP A 31 -8.79 -37.85 -28.88
CA ASP A 31 -8.49 -39.26 -29.10
C ASP A 31 -9.61 -39.85 -29.96
N GLU A 32 -9.34 -40.03 -31.24
CA GLU A 32 -10.34 -40.44 -32.21
C GLU A 32 -9.84 -41.58 -33.09
N SER A 33 -10.77 -42.38 -33.61
CA SER A 33 -10.47 -43.39 -34.62
C SER A 33 -10.89 -42.89 -35.99
N VAL A 34 -9.94 -42.83 -36.92
CA VAL A 34 -10.15 -42.40 -38.31
C VAL A 34 -10.03 -43.61 -39.22
N ARG A 35 -11.00 -43.79 -40.12
CA ARG A 35 -10.94 -44.80 -41.18
C ARG A 35 -10.63 -44.12 -42.51
N ILE A 36 -9.53 -44.52 -43.13
CA ILE A 36 -9.14 -44.07 -44.47
C ILE A 36 -9.51 -45.17 -45.45
N ARG A 37 -10.25 -44.80 -46.50
CA ARG A 37 -10.61 -45.68 -47.62
C ARG A 37 -9.97 -45.18 -48.90
N ALA A 38 -9.42 -46.08 -49.70
CA ALA A 38 -8.92 -45.78 -51.03
C ALA A 38 -9.97 -46.13 -52.09
N ALA A 39 -9.85 -45.54 -53.28
CA ALA A 39 -10.69 -45.91 -54.43
C ALA A 39 -10.41 -47.33 -54.94
N SER A 40 -9.23 -47.87 -54.65
CA SER A 40 -8.81 -49.23 -55.02
C SER A 40 -8.63 -50.09 -53.78
N LEU A 41 -9.16 -51.32 -53.82
CA LEU A 41 -9.00 -52.33 -52.77
C LEU A 41 -7.56 -52.88 -52.66
N LEU A 42 -6.66 -52.49 -53.57
CA LEU A 42 -5.21 -52.75 -53.41
C LEU A 42 -4.64 -52.02 -52.18
N VAL A 43 -5.31 -50.96 -51.71
CA VAL A 43 -5.05 -50.34 -50.42
C VAL A 43 -6.25 -50.65 -49.52
N PRO A 44 -6.11 -51.55 -48.52
CA PRO A 44 -7.21 -51.90 -47.63
C PRO A 44 -7.59 -50.72 -46.74
N ASP A 45 -8.80 -50.78 -46.16
CA ASP A 45 -9.26 -49.81 -45.17
C ASP A 45 -8.24 -49.68 -44.02
N LEU A 46 -7.67 -48.50 -43.86
CA LEU A 46 -6.74 -48.21 -42.77
C LEU A 46 -7.53 -47.61 -41.61
N ASN A 47 -7.64 -48.36 -40.51
CA ASN A 47 -8.20 -47.83 -39.26
C ASN A 47 -7.04 -47.32 -38.40
N LEU A 48 -7.04 -46.02 -38.14
CA LEU A 48 -6.00 -45.33 -37.39
C LEU A 48 -6.59 -44.72 -36.12
N ARG A 49 -5.80 -44.66 -35.05
CA ARG A 49 -6.05 -43.85 -33.86
C ARG A 49 -5.26 -42.56 -33.98
N VAL A 50 -5.94 -41.43 -33.90
CA VAL A 50 -5.36 -40.08 -33.83
C VAL A 50 -5.46 -39.61 -32.40
N TRP A 51 -4.30 -39.39 -31.78
CA TRP A 51 -4.19 -38.91 -30.41
C TRP A 51 -3.48 -37.56 -30.42
N VAL A 52 -4.08 -36.55 -29.79
CA VAL A 52 -3.55 -35.19 -29.68
C VAL A 52 -3.71 -34.71 -28.24
N ARG A 53 -2.66 -34.12 -27.68
CA ARG A 53 -2.73 -33.35 -26.43
C ARG A 53 -2.02 -32.03 -26.57
N ALA A 54 -2.63 -30.94 -26.11
CA ALA A 54 -1.99 -29.64 -26.05
C ALA A 54 -1.76 -29.21 -24.59
N TYR A 55 -0.62 -28.56 -24.37
CA TYR A 55 -0.16 -28.11 -23.07
C TYR A 55 0.37 -26.67 -23.17
N ILE A 56 0.17 -25.89 -22.11
CA ILE A 56 0.87 -24.62 -21.88
C ILE A 56 1.95 -24.93 -20.85
N VAL A 57 3.22 -24.72 -21.20
CA VAL A 57 4.34 -24.97 -20.30
C VAL A 57 4.94 -23.63 -19.92
N PHE A 58 4.98 -23.36 -18.61
CA PHE A 58 5.65 -22.21 -18.05
C PHE A 58 7.03 -22.66 -17.57
N GLY A 59 8.08 -21.99 -18.04
CA GLY A 59 9.46 -22.29 -17.70
C GLY A 59 10.39 -22.28 -18.90
N GLY A 60 11.68 -22.45 -18.63
CA GLY A 60 12.73 -22.47 -19.66
C GLY A 60 12.96 -23.84 -20.30
N TRP A 61 12.35 -24.90 -19.76
CA TRP A 61 12.56 -26.28 -20.21
C TRP A 61 11.28 -27.12 -20.07
N PHE A 62 11.24 -28.22 -20.81
CA PHE A 62 10.27 -29.28 -20.64
C PHE A 62 10.89 -30.61 -21.03
N GLU A 63 10.37 -31.70 -20.46
CA GLU A 63 10.71 -33.08 -20.80
C GLU A 63 9.45 -33.78 -21.31
N VAL A 64 9.57 -34.49 -22.44
CA VAL A 64 8.48 -35.33 -22.97
C VAL A 64 8.79 -36.78 -22.65
N ARG A 65 7.95 -37.42 -21.84
CA ARG A 65 8.06 -38.84 -21.52
C ARG A 65 7.10 -39.62 -22.40
N ASN A 66 7.66 -40.45 -23.27
CA ASN A 66 6.89 -41.23 -24.22
C ASN A 66 6.73 -42.69 -23.72
N GLY A 67 5.56 -43.01 -23.17
CA GLY A 67 5.15 -44.39 -22.87
C GLY A 67 4.37 -45.06 -24.01
N MET A 68 4.22 -44.40 -25.17
CA MET A 68 3.48 -44.93 -26.31
C MET A 68 4.33 -45.95 -27.06
N ARG A 69 3.66 -46.95 -27.65
CA ARG A 69 4.29 -47.89 -28.61
C ARG A 69 4.35 -47.36 -30.04
N ALA A 70 3.76 -46.18 -30.26
CA ALA A 70 3.72 -45.50 -31.54
C ALA A 70 4.67 -44.30 -31.53
N ALA A 71 5.00 -43.81 -32.72
CA ALA A 71 5.78 -42.59 -32.87
C ALA A 71 5.01 -41.39 -32.29
N LEU A 72 5.70 -40.63 -31.43
CA LEU A 72 5.20 -39.41 -30.83
C LEU A 72 5.87 -38.22 -31.51
N ASN A 73 5.07 -37.32 -32.07
CA ASN A 73 5.56 -36.07 -32.62
C ASN A 73 5.33 -34.95 -31.61
N VAL A 74 6.32 -34.06 -31.50
CA VAL A 74 6.31 -32.91 -30.60
C VAL A 74 6.38 -31.65 -31.45
N MET A 75 5.42 -30.75 -31.28
CA MET A 75 5.43 -29.42 -31.87
C MET A 75 5.28 -28.38 -30.76
N TYR A 76 6.16 -27.39 -30.71
CA TYR A 76 6.05 -26.32 -29.72
C TYR A 76 6.34 -24.96 -30.36
N THR A 77 5.74 -23.93 -29.78
CA THR A 77 5.96 -22.54 -30.14
C THR A 77 6.39 -21.81 -28.87
N PRO A 78 7.62 -21.27 -28.80
CA PRO A 78 8.05 -20.50 -27.65
C PRO A 78 7.26 -19.19 -27.55
N ILE A 79 6.88 -18.81 -26.33
CA ILE A 79 6.27 -17.51 -26.05
C ILE A 79 7.33 -16.68 -25.32
N LEU A 80 7.64 -15.50 -25.86
CA LEU A 80 8.58 -14.57 -25.27
C LEU A 80 7.82 -13.37 -24.70
N ILE A 81 8.07 -13.04 -23.44
CA ILE A 81 7.49 -11.88 -22.77
C ILE A 81 8.58 -10.85 -22.56
N ARG A 82 8.32 -9.61 -22.98
CA ARG A 82 9.23 -8.47 -22.82
C ARG A 82 8.45 -7.28 -22.30
N GLY A 83 8.93 -6.66 -21.22
CA GLY A 83 8.37 -5.39 -20.73
C GLY A 83 8.53 -4.30 -21.78
N ALA A 84 7.44 -3.60 -22.09
CA ALA A 84 7.42 -2.52 -23.07
C ALA A 84 6.38 -1.46 -22.69
N GLY A 85 6.62 -0.23 -23.17
CA GLY A 85 5.72 0.90 -22.98
C GLY A 85 6.00 1.75 -21.76
N ALA A 86 5.22 2.83 -21.64
CA ALA A 86 5.31 3.81 -20.57
C ALA A 86 3.92 4.14 -20.04
N TRP A 87 3.73 3.96 -18.73
CA TRP A 87 2.53 4.36 -18.00
C TRP A 87 2.36 5.88 -18.00
N LYS A 88 1.15 6.34 -18.32
CA LYS A 88 0.70 7.73 -18.37
C LYS A 88 -0.54 7.92 -17.49
N PRO A 89 -0.87 9.15 -17.07
CA PRO A 89 -2.06 9.40 -16.24
C PRO A 89 -3.40 8.97 -16.86
N ASP A 90 -3.44 8.78 -18.17
CA ASP A 90 -4.61 8.43 -18.99
C ASP A 90 -4.50 7.05 -19.65
N GLY A 91 -3.42 6.29 -19.40
CA GLY A 91 -3.24 5.00 -20.05
C GLY A 91 -1.80 4.48 -20.11
N VAL A 92 -1.53 3.63 -21.10
CA VAL A 92 -0.20 3.11 -21.41
C VAL A 92 0.12 3.37 -22.87
N GLU A 93 1.24 4.02 -23.11
CA GLU A 93 1.77 4.23 -24.46
C GLU A 93 2.79 3.14 -24.78
N VAL A 94 2.60 2.43 -25.89
CA VAL A 94 3.53 1.39 -26.37
C VAL A 94 3.94 1.71 -27.80
N VAL A 95 5.25 1.80 -28.04
CA VAL A 95 5.80 2.02 -29.38
C VAL A 95 6.33 0.68 -29.90
N VAL A 96 5.76 0.21 -31.00
CA VAL A 96 6.17 -1.03 -31.68
C VAL A 96 7.02 -0.67 -32.90
N ARG A 97 8.25 -1.17 -32.95
CA ARG A 97 9.12 -1.09 -34.13
C ARG A 97 9.14 -2.43 -34.84
N GLU A 98 9.38 -2.44 -36.14
CA GLU A 98 9.53 -3.70 -36.88
C GLU A 98 10.64 -4.58 -36.30
N SER A 99 11.74 -3.97 -35.84
CA SER A 99 12.84 -4.69 -35.18
C SER A 99 12.44 -5.37 -33.87
N ASP A 100 11.36 -4.93 -33.22
CA ASP A 100 10.87 -5.54 -31.98
C ASP A 100 10.16 -6.86 -32.21
N VAL A 101 9.58 -7.03 -33.40
CA VAL A 101 8.68 -8.15 -33.72
C VAL A 101 9.17 -8.97 -34.91
N ARG A 102 10.30 -8.62 -35.54
CA ARG A 102 10.81 -9.27 -36.76
C ARG A 102 10.92 -10.79 -36.67
N ASP A 103 11.36 -11.33 -35.54
CA ASP A 103 11.63 -12.76 -35.37
C ASP A 103 10.39 -13.53 -34.87
N ALA A 104 9.29 -12.83 -34.53
CA ALA A 104 8.07 -13.44 -34.03
C ALA A 104 7.11 -13.82 -35.18
N CYS A 105 6.47 -14.99 -35.12
CA CYS A 105 5.36 -15.33 -36.03
C CYS A 105 4.08 -14.55 -35.71
N ALA A 106 3.85 -14.24 -34.44
CA ALA A 106 2.80 -13.36 -33.97
C ALA A 106 3.31 -12.57 -32.76
N ALA A 107 2.85 -11.33 -32.62
CA ALA A 107 3.21 -10.49 -31.48
C ALA A 107 1.97 -9.76 -30.98
N TYR A 108 1.92 -9.52 -29.67
CA TYR A 108 0.80 -8.90 -28.98
C TYR A 108 1.34 -7.84 -28.02
N ILE A 109 0.62 -6.72 -27.94
CA ILE A 109 0.69 -5.85 -26.78
C ILE A 109 -0.33 -6.39 -25.78
N VAL A 110 0.10 -6.62 -24.55
CA VAL A 110 -0.75 -7.03 -23.44
C VAL A 110 -0.58 -6.01 -22.32
N VAL A 111 -1.69 -5.48 -21.82
CA VAL A 111 -1.72 -4.56 -20.68
C VAL A 111 -2.65 -5.13 -19.62
N GLN A 112 -2.15 -5.22 -18.41
CA GLN A 112 -2.93 -5.59 -17.23
C GLN A 112 -2.82 -4.45 -16.22
N ALA A 113 -3.97 -3.84 -15.93
CA ALA A 113 -4.13 -2.81 -14.93
C ALA A 113 -4.52 -3.43 -13.58
N PRO A 114 -4.12 -2.81 -12.44
CA PRO A 114 -4.65 -3.14 -11.12
C PRO A 114 -6.16 -2.96 -11.02
N SER A 115 -6.78 -3.44 -9.94
CA SER A 115 -8.24 -3.35 -9.70
C SER A 115 -8.80 -1.93 -9.76
N TYR A 116 -7.99 -0.92 -9.48
CA TYR A 116 -8.37 0.49 -9.51
C TYR A 116 -8.13 1.17 -10.87
N GLY A 117 -7.67 0.44 -11.88
CA GLY A 117 -7.50 0.93 -13.25
C GLY A 117 -8.47 0.22 -14.20
N ARG A 118 -9.39 0.96 -14.79
CA ARG A 118 -10.33 0.43 -15.79
C ARG A 118 -9.81 0.68 -17.20
N VAL A 119 -9.55 -0.36 -17.98
CA VAL A 119 -9.24 -0.23 -19.39
C VAL A 119 -10.53 0.11 -20.14
N VAL A 120 -10.50 1.21 -20.89
CA VAL A 120 -11.69 1.69 -21.63
C VAL A 120 -11.52 1.59 -23.15
N GLY A 121 -10.30 1.35 -23.62
CA GLY A 121 -10.07 1.05 -25.02
C GLY A 121 -8.61 1.06 -25.46
N ILE A 122 -8.40 0.79 -26.74
CA ILE A 122 -7.10 0.77 -27.41
C ILE A 122 -7.17 1.66 -28.65
N VAL A 123 -6.24 2.60 -28.76
CA VAL A 123 -5.99 3.40 -29.97
C VAL A 123 -4.81 2.81 -30.71
N THR A 124 -5.00 2.56 -31.99
CA THR A 124 -4.01 1.94 -32.88
C THR A 124 -3.26 3.00 -33.70
N PRO A 125 -2.11 2.67 -34.32
CA PRO A 125 -1.37 3.59 -35.16
C PRO A 125 -2.18 4.17 -36.34
N SER A 126 -3.10 3.38 -36.91
CA SER A 126 -4.05 3.83 -37.95
C SER A 126 -5.09 4.84 -37.46
N GLY A 127 -5.24 4.99 -36.14
CA GLY A 127 -6.26 5.82 -35.50
C GLY A 127 -7.55 5.05 -35.18
N ASP A 128 -7.64 3.75 -35.48
CA ASP A 128 -8.80 2.94 -35.06
C ASP A 128 -8.84 2.88 -33.53
N GLU A 129 -10.04 3.08 -32.97
CA GLU A 129 -10.30 2.96 -31.55
C GLU A 129 -11.21 1.78 -31.26
N VAL A 130 -10.75 0.90 -30.38
CA VAL A 130 -11.50 -0.25 -29.88
C VAL A 130 -11.86 0.06 -28.44
N GLY A 131 -13.10 0.51 -28.21
CA GLY A 131 -13.58 0.91 -26.89
C GLY A 131 -14.47 -0.14 -26.21
N GLY A 132 -14.59 -0.02 -24.89
CA GLY A 132 -15.49 -0.83 -24.07
C GLY A 132 -15.08 -2.31 -23.99
N ILE A 133 -15.89 -3.10 -23.27
CA ILE A 133 -15.70 -4.55 -23.24
C ILE A 133 -15.98 -5.09 -24.64
N SER A 134 -14.94 -5.55 -25.32
CA SER A 134 -15.01 -5.98 -26.71
C SER A 134 -14.02 -7.09 -26.98
N GLU A 135 -14.47 -8.07 -27.76
CA GLU A 135 -13.63 -9.14 -28.29
C GLU A 135 -13.95 -9.25 -29.77
N GLY A 136 -12.91 -9.27 -30.59
CA GLY A 136 -13.13 -9.35 -32.02
C GLY A 136 -11.85 -9.32 -32.83
N VAL A 137 -12.08 -9.10 -34.12
CA VAL A 137 -11.04 -9.14 -35.12
C VAL A 137 -11.14 -7.88 -35.96
N LEU A 138 -10.04 -7.15 -36.14
CA LEU A 138 -10.01 -5.96 -36.99
C LEU A 138 -9.20 -6.25 -38.26
N PRO A 139 -9.63 -5.74 -39.42
CA PRO A 139 -8.82 -5.80 -40.62
C PRO A 139 -7.63 -4.83 -40.50
N TRP A 140 -6.42 -5.28 -40.82
CA TRP A 140 -5.30 -4.42 -41.19
C TRP A 140 -4.52 -5.09 -42.32
N GLY A 141 -3.88 -4.36 -43.23
CA GLY A 141 -2.86 -4.93 -44.13
C GLY A 141 -3.20 -6.22 -44.89
N GLY A 142 -4.49 -6.50 -45.16
CA GLY A 142 -4.96 -7.74 -45.80
C GLY A 142 -5.14 -8.95 -44.87
N GLU A 143 -4.91 -8.79 -43.57
CA GLU A 143 -5.04 -9.80 -42.51
C GLU A 143 -6.00 -9.34 -41.41
N TYR A 144 -6.25 -10.25 -40.48
CA TYR A 144 -7.16 -10.10 -39.36
C TYR A 144 -6.38 -10.11 -38.04
N ARG A 145 -6.50 -9.04 -37.25
CA ARG A 145 -5.84 -8.92 -35.93
C ARG A 145 -6.79 -9.28 -34.81
N SER A 146 -6.36 -10.07 -33.83
CA SER A 146 -7.13 -10.29 -32.61
C SER A 146 -7.01 -9.12 -31.66
N VAL A 147 -8.13 -8.62 -31.15
CA VAL A 147 -8.19 -7.59 -30.10
C VAL A 147 -9.17 -7.98 -29.02
N ARG A 148 -8.81 -7.69 -27.77
CA ARG A 148 -9.65 -7.93 -26.61
C ARG A 148 -9.45 -6.82 -25.60
N VAL A 149 -10.55 -6.31 -25.09
CA VAL A 149 -10.60 -5.28 -24.06
C VAL A 149 -11.59 -5.74 -22.99
N PHE A 150 -11.13 -5.81 -21.75
CA PHE A 150 -11.92 -6.08 -20.55
C PHE A 150 -11.72 -4.99 -19.51
N GLU A 151 -12.36 -5.16 -18.36
CA GLU A 151 -12.35 -4.19 -17.28
C GLU A 151 -10.94 -3.78 -16.86
N ASN A 152 -10.02 -4.72 -16.62
CA ASN A 152 -8.67 -4.42 -16.14
C ASN A 152 -7.56 -4.97 -17.05
N GLU A 153 -7.90 -5.57 -18.19
CA GLU A 153 -6.90 -6.11 -19.10
C GLU A 153 -7.28 -5.89 -20.56
N ALA A 154 -6.26 -5.79 -21.39
CA ALA A 154 -6.44 -5.67 -22.82
C ALA A 154 -5.26 -6.30 -23.55
N TYR A 155 -5.54 -6.85 -24.72
CA TYR A 155 -4.50 -7.15 -25.69
C TYR A 155 -4.91 -6.72 -27.09
N VAL A 156 -3.89 -6.38 -27.88
CA VAL A 156 -4.02 -6.19 -29.32
C VAL A 156 -2.87 -6.92 -29.97
N GLN A 157 -3.18 -7.79 -30.92
CA GLN A 157 -2.17 -8.31 -31.81
C GLN A 157 -1.52 -7.12 -32.51
N VAL A 158 -0.22 -7.16 -32.79
CA VAL A 158 0.50 -6.14 -33.59
C VAL A 158 1.27 -6.73 -34.78
N LYS A 159 1.39 -8.08 -34.80
CA LYS A 159 1.96 -8.84 -35.91
C LYS A 159 1.22 -10.15 -36.11
N ALA A 160 0.96 -10.48 -37.37
CA ALA A 160 0.45 -11.76 -37.84
C ALA A 160 1.28 -12.20 -39.06
N PHE A 161 2.16 -13.18 -38.88
CA PHE A 161 3.09 -13.66 -39.89
C PHE A 161 3.89 -12.53 -40.56
N SER A 162 3.66 -12.27 -41.85
CA SER A 162 4.35 -11.23 -42.62
C SER A 162 3.76 -9.84 -42.44
N VAL A 163 2.58 -9.71 -41.83
CA VAL A 163 1.88 -8.43 -41.69
C VAL A 163 2.11 -7.86 -40.30
N VAL A 164 2.57 -6.61 -40.25
CA VAL A 164 2.89 -5.86 -39.03
C VAL A 164 2.35 -4.45 -39.16
N GLU A 165 1.84 -3.90 -38.05
CA GLU A 165 1.49 -2.50 -37.94
C GLU A 165 2.42 -1.83 -36.92
N PRO A 166 3.58 -1.29 -37.37
CA PRO A 166 4.46 -0.56 -36.48
C PRO A 166 3.86 0.81 -36.15
N GLY A 167 4.23 1.34 -34.99
CA GLY A 167 3.80 2.67 -34.57
C GLY A 167 3.43 2.74 -33.11
N ARG A 168 2.67 3.78 -32.78
CA ARG A 168 2.27 4.07 -31.40
C ARG A 168 0.87 3.50 -31.15
N TYR A 169 0.81 2.61 -30.17
CA TYR A 169 -0.44 2.15 -29.57
C TYR A 169 -0.65 2.86 -28.24
N PHE A 170 -1.91 3.14 -27.93
CA PHE A 170 -2.28 3.73 -26.65
C PHE A 170 -3.45 2.97 -26.04
N VAL A 171 -3.21 2.35 -24.88
CA VAL A 171 -4.27 1.69 -24.11
C VAL A 171 -4.82 2.70 -23.11
N LYS A 172 -6.07 3.13 -23.29
CA LYS A 172 -6.74 4.12 -22.43
C LYS A 172 -7.13 3.47 -21.11
N ILE A 173 -6.75 4.09 -19.99
CA ILE A 173 -7.07 3.61 -18.65
C ILE A 173 -7.64 4.75 -17.81
N GLU A 174 -8.82 4.52 -17.25
CA GLU A 174 -9.44 5.38 -16.26
C GLU A 174 -9.07 4.89 -14.86
N TRP A 175 -8.36 5.74 -14.11
CA TRP A 175 -7.86 5.39 -12.78
C TRP A 175 -8.78 5.93 -11.70
N GLN A 176 -9.23 5.05 -10.82
CA GLN A 176 -9.82 5.43 -9.55
C GLN A 176 -8.72 5.93 -8.60
N PRO A 177 -8.93 7.06 -7.91
CA PRO A 177 -7.98 7.53 -6.90
C PRO A 177 -7.87 6.53 -5.73
N VAL A 178 -6.64 6.35 -5.24
CA VAL A 178 -6.36 5.63 -3.99
C VAL A 178 -6.37 6.64 -2.85
N SER A 179 -7.23 6.42 -1.87
CA SER A 179 -7.50 7.30 -0.74
C SER A 179 -6.98 6.69 0.56
N PHE A 180 -6.13 7.42 1.27
CA PHE A 180 -5.64 7.06 2.59
C PHE A 180 -6.48 7.76 3.65
N LYS A 181 -7.19 6.98 4.47
CA LYS A 181 -8.04 7.49 5.55
C LYS A 181 -7.29 7.45 6.87
N LEU A 182 -6.82 8.61 7.30
CA LEU A 182 -6.00 8.80 8.50
C LEU A 182 -6.90 8.99 9.72
N VAL A 183 -6.72 8.14 10.72
CA VAL A 183 -7.44 8.23 12.00
C VAL A 183 -6.48 8.24 13.18
N ASP A 184 -6.85 8.95 14.25
CA ASP A 184 -6.13 8.92 15.52
C ASP A 184 -6.42 7.64 16.30
N ASP A 185 -5.86 7.51 17.52
CA ASP A 185 -6.03 6.33 18.35
C ASP A 185 -7.47 6.09 18.82
N GLU A 186 -8.29 7.15 18.87
CA GLU A 186 -9.72 7.15 19.17
C GLU A 186 -10.61 7.02 17.90
N GLY A 187 -10.02 6.88 16.71
CA GLY A 187 -10.75 6.71 15.45
C GLY A 187 -11.26 8.01 14.82
N ARG A 188 -10.86 9.18 15.33
CA ARG A 188 -11.23 10.49 14.76
C ARG A 188 -10.30 10.85 13.60
N PRO A 189 -10.79 11.60 12.60
CA PRO A 189 -10.00 11.94 11.41
C PRO A 189 -8.81 12.86 11.74
N VAL A 190 -7.64 12.57 11.18
CA VAL A 190 -6.43 13.41 11.31
C VAL A 190 -6.29 14.32 10.09
N ALA A 191 -6.69 15.58 10.23
CA ALA A 191 -6.64 16.57 9.16
C ALA A 191 -5.29 17.30 9.11
N GLY A 192 -4.85 17.70 7.91
CA GLY A 192 -3.61 18.47 7.71
C GLY A 192 -2.32 17.67 7.89
N ALA A 193 -2.38 16.34 7.90
CA ALA A 193 -1.19 15.49 7.84
C ALA A 193 -0.66 15.42 6.40
N ILE A 194 0.65 15.39 6.26
CA ILE A 194 1.34 15.22 4.99
C ILE A 194 1.49 13.72 4.73
N VAL A 195 0.89 13.23 3.66
CA VAL A 195 1.07 11.85 3.18
C VAL A 195 2.05 11.89 2.01
N GLU A 196 3.16 11.18 2.15
CA GLU A 196 4.15 10.99 1.10
C GLU A 196 4.08 9.55 0.58
N VAL A 197 3.91 9.39 -0.73
CA VAL A 197 3.93 8.11 -1.42
C VAL A 197 5.20 8.03 -2.26
N ARG A 198 5.94 6.92 -2.16
CA ARG A 198 7.21 6.67 -2.89
C ARG A 198 7.20 5.30 -3.57
N GLY A 199 7.72 5.20 -4.78
CA GLY A 199 7.75 3.95 -5.55
C GLY A 199 7.87 4.21 -7.04
N PRO A 200 7.07 3.54 -7.90
CA PRO A 200 6.98 3.85 -9.33
C PRO A 200 6.60 5.32 -9.61
N LEU A 201 5.84 5.92 -8.69
CA LEU A 201 5.53 7.34 -8.63
C LEU A 201 5.88 7.89 -7.25
N ASN A 202 6.33 9.15 -7.22
CA ASN A 202 6.52 9.90 -5.99
C ASN A 202 5.50 11.03 -5.98
N ALA A 203 4.71 11.13 -4.91
CA ALA A 203 3.67 12.13 -4.76
C ALA A 203 3.46 12.49 -3.29
N THR A 204 2.95 13.69 -3.06
CA THR A 204 2.64 14.19 -1.71
C THR A 204 1.26 14.85 -1.72
N ALA A 205 0.46 14.60 -0.69
CA ALA A 205 -0.84 15.25 -0.50
C ALA A 205 -1.07 15.56 0.99
N LEU A 206 -1.92 16.54 1.26
CA LEU A 206 -2.40 16.83 2.61
C LEU A 206 -3.72 16.11 2.85
N SER A 207 -3.91 15.60 4.06
CA SER A 207 -5.21 15.08 4.48
C SER A 207 -6.21 16.22 4.69
N ASP A 208 -7.43 16.01 4.21
CA ASP A 208 -8.54 16.97 4.35
C ASP A 208 -9.18 16.92 5.74
N ARG A 209 -10.32 17.62 5.92
CA ARG A 209 -11.08 17.64 7.19
C ARG A 209 -11.66 16.29 7.60
N ALA A 210 -11.85 15.38 6.65
CA ALA A 210 -12.28 14.01 6.90
C ALA A 210 -11.08 13.06 7.11
N GLY A 211 -9.85 13.58 7.15
CA GLY A 211 -8.64 12.80 7.32
C GLY A 211 -8.23 12.04 6.07
N VAL A 212 -8.71 12.44 4.88
CA VAL A 212 -8.47 11.70 3.63
C VAL A 212 -7.42 12.40 2.79
N ALA A 213 -6.43 11.63 2.30
CA ALA A 213 -5.48 12.05 1.28
C ALA A 213 -5.58 11.14 0.06
N SER A 214 -5.87 11.69 -1.12
CA SER A 214 -6.11 10.91 -2.34
C SER A 214 -5.02 11.08 -3.39
N PHE A 215 -4.68 9.98 -4.07
CA PHE A 215 -3.61 9.92 -5.07
C PHE A 215 -4.07 9.18 -6.32
N LYS A 216 -3.68 9.68 -7.50
CA LYS A 216 -3.83 8.94 -8.77
C LYS A 216 -2.57 8.13 -9.06
N LEU A 217 -2.50 6.90 -8.55
CA LEU A 217 -1.32 6.02 -8.66
C LEU A 217 -1.31 5.24 -9.98
N TYR A 218 -1.18 5.93 -11.11
CA TYR A 218 -1.31 5.36 -12.46
C TYR A 218 -0.12 4.48 -12.93
N LYS A 219 0.93 4.33 -12.12
CA LYS A 219 2.03 3.39 -12.39
C LYS A 219 1.93 2.22 -11.42
N PRO A 220 1.56 1.02 -11.86
CA PRO A 220 1.50 -0.15 -11.00
C PRO A 220 2.87 -0.51 -10.43
N GLY A 221 2.87 -1.05 -9.22
CA GLY A 221 4.07 -1.52 -8.53
C GLY A 221 3.96 -1.26 -7.02
N PRO A 222 4.98 -1.68 -6.25
CA PRO A 222 4.98 -1.51 -4.81
C PRO A 222 5.20 -0.04 -4.42
N TYR A 223 4.48 0.42 -3.41
CA TYR A 223 4.57 1.78 -2.87
C TYR A 223 4.89 1.77 -1.38
N SER A 224 5.73 2.70 -0.95
CA SER A 224 5.93 3.03 0.47
C SER A 224 5.18 4.31 0.79
N VAL A 225 4.43 4.32 1.88
CA VAL A 225 3.61 5.45 2.32
C VAL A 225 4.09 5.89 3.69
N GLU A 226 4.42 7.16 3.83
CA GLU A 226 4.81 7.79 5.10
C GLU A 226 3.86 8.95 5.41
N VAL A 227 3.37 9.00 6.64
CA VAL A 227 2.46 10.04 7.12
C VAL A 227 3.16 10.87 8.18
N LYS A 228 3.28 12.17 7.93
CA LYS A 228 3.83 13.15 8.87
C LYS A 228 2.75 14.09 9.36
N PHE A 229 2.66 14.27 10.66
CA PHE A 229 1.75 15.22 11.28
C PHE A 229 2.51 16.13 12.23
N LYS A 230 2.37 17.45 12.04
CA LYS A 230 3.14 18.48 12.77
C LYS A 230 4.67 18.22 12.78
N GLY A 231 5.19 17.72 11.65
CA GLY A 231 6.62 17.41 11.47
C GLY A 231 7.10 16.06 12.01
N VAL A 232 6.22 15.27 12.64
CA VAL A 232 6.56 13.95 13.21
C VAL A 232 5.94 12.83 12.38
N THR A 233 6.68 11.75 12.13
CA THR A 233 6.17 10.57 11.42
C THR A 233 5.25 9.74 12.30
N VAL A 234 3.95 9.74 11.98
CA VAL A 234 2.89 9.13 12.77
C VAL A 234 2.42 7.78 12.23
N ALA A 235 2.67 7.48 10.95
CA ALA A 235 2.44 6.16 10.36
C ALA A 235 3.39 5.92 9.18
N ALA A 236 3.75 4.66 8.95
CA ALA A 236 4.51 4.23 7.78
C ALA A 236 4.07 2.81 7.38
N ILE A 237 3.78 2.59 6.09
CA ILE A 237 3.37 1.28 5.56
C ILE A 237 3.99 1.02 4.18
N THR A 238 4.06 -0.25 3.79
CA THR A 238 4.40 -0.65 2.42
C THR A 238 3.21 -1.37 1.80
N LEU A 239 2.76 -0.88 0.66
CA LEU A 239 1.73 -1.49 -0.18
C LEU A 239 2.42 -2.28 -1.29
N GLY A 240 2.16 -3.58 -1.35
CA GLY A 240 2.55 -4.42 -2.50
C GLY A 240 1.60 -4.19 -3.67
N SER A 241 0.65 -5.09 -3.85
CA SER A 241 -0.47 -4.90 -4.77
C SER A 241 -1.59 -4.13 -4.07
N ILE A 242 -2.00 -3.01 -4.65
CA ILE A 242 -3.17 -2.25 -4.17
C ILE A 242 -4.42 -2.99 -4.65
N VAL A 243 -5.14 -3.58 -3.70
CA VAL A 243 -6.38 -4.33 -3.96
C VAL A 243 -7.63 -3.52 -3.62
N ASP A 244 -7.49 -2.53 -2.74
CA ASP A 244 -8.54 -1.61 -2.29
C ASP A 244 -8.10 -0.17 -2.53
N THR A 245 -9.04 0.67 -2.96
CA THR A 245 -8.82 2.11 -3.16
C THR A 245 -9.00 2.90 -1.88
N GLU A 246 -9.61 2.34 -0.83
CA GLU A 246 -9.70 2.97 0.49
C GLU A 246 -8.79 2.26 1.49
N VAL A 247 -7.71 2.93 1.89
CA VAL A 247 -6.71 2.37 2.80
C VAL A 247 -6.79 3.08 4.15
N PRO A 248 -7.38 2.46 5.20
CA PRO A 248 -7.41 3.03 6.53
C PRO A 248 -6.01 2.95 7.17
N LEU A 249 -5.53 4.07 7.70
CA LEU A 249 -4.26 4.18 8.43
C LEU A 249 -4.51 4.69 9.84
N LYS A 250 -4.18 3.85 10.82
CA LYS A 250 -4.14 4.26 12.23
C LYS A 250 -2.84 5.01 12.49
N CYS A 251 -2.95 6.29 12.81
CA CYS A 251 -1.83 7.15 13.12
C CYS A 251 -1.53 7.12 14.62
N ARG A 252 -0.24 7.19 14.98
CA ARG A 252 0.20 7.48 16.35
C ARG A 252 -0.06 8.95 16.65
N VAL A 253 -1.32 9.30 16.84
CA VAL A 253 -1.82 10.63 17.19
C VAL A 253 -2.79 10.43 18.34
N TYR A 254 -2.67 11.26 19.37
CA TYR A 254 -3.30 11.05 20.67
C TYR A 254 -4.00 12.30 21.18
N HIS A 255 -4.98 12.11 22.06
CA HIS A 255 -5.57 13.14 22.90
C HIS A 255 -4.94 13.09 24.29
N VAL A 256 -4.25 14.17 24.66
CA VAL A 256 -3.55 14.23 25.94
C VAL A 256 -4.10 15.39 26.75
N SER A 257 -4.36 15.13 28.02
CA SER A 257 -4.76 16.15 28.97
C SER A 257 -3.78 16.16 30.13
N TRP A 258 -3.36 17.34 30.58
CA TRP A 258 -2.55 17.48 31.78
C TRP A 258 -3.40 18.00 32.93
N LEU A 259 -3.48 17.24 34.02
CA LEU A 259 -3.98 17.71 35.31
C LEU A 259 -2.81 18.33 36.07
N VAL A 260 -2.77 19.66 36.13
CA VAL A 260 -1.73 20.41 36.80
C VAL A 260 -2.14 20.75 38.23
N THR A 261 -1.25 20.47 39.18
CA THR A 261 -1.48 20.69 40.62
C THR A 261 -0.34 21.45 41.27
N ASP A 262 -0.64 22.07 42.42
CA ASP A 262 0.30 22.76 43.29
C ASP A 262 1.06 21.77 44.21
N ALA A 263 1.91 22.27 45.12
CA ALA A 263 2.66 21.43 46.05
C ALA A 263 1.77 20.59 47.00
N TRP A 264 0.51 20.98 47.16
CA TRP A 264 -0.51 20.36 48.01
C TRP A 264 -1.54 19.52 47.23
N ASP A 265 -1.25 19.20 45.97
CA ASP A 265 -2.13 18.44 45.08
C ASP A 265 -3.47 19.15 44.78
N LYS A 266 -3.54 20.47 44.97
CA LYS A 266 -4.69 21.28 44.56
C LYS A 266 -4.58 21.64 43.08
N PRO A 267 -5.67 21.56 42.29
CA PRO A 267 -5.63 21.92 40.89
C PRO A 267 -5.25 23.40 40.66
N LEU A 268 -4.40 23.65 39.66
CA LEU A 268 -3.96 24.99 39.26
C LEU A 268 -4.58 25.39 37.93
N GLU A 269 -5.45 26.41 37.97
CA GLU A 269 -5.99 27.08 36.78
C GLU A 269 -5.00 28.13 36.24
N GLY A 270 -4.96 28.33 34.92
CA GLY A 270 -4.15 29.37 34.28
C GLY A 270 -2.68 28.97 34.05
N VAL A 271 -2.35 27.68 34.13
CA VAL A 271 -1.03 27.16 33.79
C VAL A 271 -0.93 27.07 32.27
N GLU A 272 0.05 27.76 31.69
CA GLU A 272 0.37 27.63 30.28
C GLU A 272 1.22 26.39 30.04
N ILE A 273 0.78 25.51 29.15
CA ILE A 273 1.51 24.32 28.70
C ILE A 273 1.94 24.50 27.25
N VAL A 274 3.23 24.33 27.00
CA VAL A 274 3.84 24.39 25.67
C VAL A 274 4.54 23.07 25.37
N VAL A 275 4.13 22.39 24.30
CA VAL A 275 4.69 21.12 23.84
C VAL A 275 5.62 21.37 22.67
N ARG A 276 6.87 20.92 22.75
CA ARG A 276 7.87 21.08 21.69
C ARG A 276 8.56 19.78 21.30
N SER A 277 8.92 19.68 20.02
CA SER A 277 9.83 18.67 19.48
C SER A 277 11.09 19.39 18.99
N GLY A 278 12.17 19.38 19.78
CA GLY A 278 13.29 20.29 19.57
C GLY A 278 12.83 21.74 19.62
N ASP A 279 13.11 22.52 18.57
CA ASP A 279 12.68 23.92 18.47
C ASP A 279 11.24 24.09 17.93
N ALA A 280 10.61 23.03 17.41
CA ALA A 280 9.30 23.10 16.79
C ALA A 280 8.18 23.11 17.84
N LEU A 281 7.27 24.10 17.75
CA LEU A 281 6.05 24.15 18.54
C LEU A 281 5.02 23.14 18.02
N ILE A 282 4.61 22.20 18.85
CA ILE A 282 3.63 21.15 18.52
C ILE A 282 2.22 21.54 18.99
N ALA A 283 2.11 22.09 20.19
CA ALA A 283 0.86 22.52 20.77
C ALA A 283 1.06 23.53 21.91
N ARG A 284 -0.02 24.27 22.20
CA ARG A 284 -0.14 25.15 23.37
C ARG A 284 -1.53 24.96 23.96
N ALA A 285 -1.61 24.86 25.29
CA ALA A 285 -2.86 24.81 26.03
C ALA A 285 -2.73 25.60 27.33
N VAL A 286 -3.87 25.91 27.95
CA VAL A 286 -3.93 26.57 29.26
C VAL A 286 -4.85 25.73 30.14
N SER A 287 -4.47 25.48 31.38
CA SER A 287 -5.33 24.76 32.32
C SER A 287 -6.55 25.61 32.69
N GLY A 288 -7.74 25.01 32.59
CA GLY A 288 -9.00 25.66 32.97
C GLY A 288 -9.35 25.44 34.44
N GLU A 289 -10.61 25.69 34.76
CA GLU A 289 -11.22 25.34 36.05
C GLU A 289 -11.05 23.84 36.31
N GLY A 290 -10.53 23.46 37.49
CA GLY A 290 -10.16 22.08 37.80
C GLY A 290 -8.75 21.67 37.36
N GLY A 291 -7.95 22.61 36.85
CA GLY A 291 -6.51 22.43 36.59
C GLY A 291 -6.18 21.54 35.39
N VAL A 292 -7.16 21.24 34.53
CA VAL A 292 -6.97 20.40 33.33
C VAL A 292 -6.71 21.26 32.11
N ALA A 293 -5.64 20.95 31.38
CA ALA A 293 -5.32 21.50 30.07
C ALA A 293 -5.40 20.38 29.02
N GLU A 294 -6.31 20.50 28.06
CA GLU A 294 -6.52 19.48 27.02
C GLU A 294 -5.84 19.87 25.71
N VAL A 295 -5.17 18.91 25.07
CA VAL A 295 -4.68 19.03 23.70
C VAL A 295 -5.16 17.87 22.85
N LYS A 296 -5.96 18.21 21.83
CA LYS A 296 -6.41 17.27 20.81
C LYS A 296 -5.32 17.06 19.77
N GLN A 297 -5.13 15.81 19.36
CA GLN A 297 -4.26 15.41 18.25
C GLN A 297 -2.81 15.91 18.42
N ILE A 298 -2.10 15.30 19.36
CA ILE A 298 -0.65 15.36 19.48
C ILE A 298 -0.04 14.13 18.79
N PRO A 299 0.95 14.29 17.89
CA PRO A 299 1.70 13.15 17.35
C PRO A 299 2.41 12.38 18.46
N GLY A 300 2.56 11.07 18.30
CA GLY A 300 3.32 10.22 19.21
C GLY A 300 4.81 10.43 19.11
N GLY A 301 5.51 10.37 20.25
CA GLY A 301 6.95 10.59 20.33
C GLY A 301 7.37 11.22 21.66
N GLU A 302 8.66 11.54 21.75
CA GLU A 302 9.24 12.24 22.90
C GLU A 302 9.16 13.76 22.69
N PHE A 303 8.63 14.48 23.68
CA PHE A 303 8.45 15.92 23.62
C PHE A 303 8.93 16.62 24.90
N THR A 304 9.41 17.85 24.72
CA THR A 304 9.66 18.77 25.83
C THR A 304 8.37 19.49 26.19
N ILE A 305 7.88 19.26 27.40
CA ILE A 305 6.69 19.87 27.98
C ILE A 305 7.14 20.98 28.94
N GLN A 306 6.90 22.23 28.55
CA GLN A 306 7.13 23.39 29.40
C GLN A 306 5.82 23.85 30.00
N MET A 307 5.75 23.89 31.33
CA MET A 307 4.61 24.39 32.09
C MET A 307 4.99 25.67 32.81
N THR A 308 4.20 26.72 32.65
CA THR A 308 4.46 28.04 33.24
C THR A 308 3.23 28.55 33.97
N TYR A 309 3.38 28.84 35.25
CA TYR A 309 2.36 29.44 36.09
C TYR A 309 2.89 30.71 36.74
N LYS A 310 2.44 31.87 36.25
CA LYS A 310 2.96 33.19 36.64
C LYS A 310 4.50 33.22 36.53
N ARG A 311 5.22 33.18 37.67
CA ARG A 311 6.70 33.18 37.71
C ARG A 311 7.34 31.80 37.90
N VAL A 312 6.54 30.77 38.16
CA VAL A 312 7.02 29.40 38.37
C VAL A 312 6.97 28.65 37.05
N SER A 313 8.06 27.97 36.69
CA SER A 313 8.11 27.13 35.49
C SER A 313 8.73 25.77 35.78
N ALA A 314 8.26 24.76 35.06
CA ALA A 314 8.85 23.43 35.03
C ALA A 314 9.01 22.99 33.57
N VAL A 315 10.05 22.22 33.30
CA VAL A 315 10.32 21.64 31.99
C VAL A 315 10.56 20.15 32.20
N ASN A 316 9.76 19.33 31.54
CA ASN A 316 9.88 17.87 31.58
C ASN A 316 9.99 17.34 30.15
N VAL A 317 10.65 16.20 29.99
CA VAL A 317 10.62 15.42 28.75
C VAL A 317 9.65 14.26 28.98
N GLU A 318 8.66 14.11 28.09
CA GLU A 318 7.60 13.12 28.20
C GLU A 318 7.45 12.35 26.88
N GLU A 319 7.32 11.02 26.98
CA GLU A 319 6.95 10.18 25.84
C GLU A 319 5.42 10.08 25.75
N ILE A 320 4.86 10.49 24.61
CA ILE A 320 3.45 10.39 24.31
C ILE A 320 3.22 9.19 23.39
N ASN A 321 2.65 8.12 23.95
CA ASN A 321 2.40 6.84 23.27
C ASN A 321 0.94 6.35 23.37
N ALA A 322 0.08 7.06 24.11
CA ALA A 322 -1.33 6.74 24.29
C ALA A 322 -2.12 7.99 24.73
N SER A 323 -3.40 8.05 24.37
CA SER A 323 -4.32 9.07 24.90
C SER A 323 -4.53 8.93 26.40
N GLY A 324 -4.89 10.03 27.06
CA GLY A 324 -5.30 10.02 28.46
C GLY A 324 -4.85 11.23 29.25
N ILE A 325 -5.04 11.14 30.57
CA ILE A 325 -4.73 12.21 31.52
C ILE A 325 -3.35 11.96 32.13
N ARG A 326 -2.53 13.00 32.19
CA ARG A 326 -1.19 13.03 32.77
C ARG A 326 -1.19 13.96 33.97
N LYS A 327 -0.70 13.51 35.11
CA LYS A 327 -0.59 14.36 36.31
C LYS A 327 0.75 15.09 36.28
N ALA A 328 0.71 16.40 36.48
CA ALA A 328 1.89 17.23 36.62
C ALA A 328 1.79 18.10 37.86
N LYS A 329 2.91 18.26 38.56
CA LYS A 329 2.97 19.01 39.83
C LYS A 329 3.97 20.16 39.68
N LEU A 330 3.51 21.38 39.96
CA LEU A 330 4.36 22.57 40.02
C LEU A 330 4.69 22.89 41.48
N ASP A 331 5.91 23.37 41.74
CA ASP A 331 6.34 23.82 43.06
C ASP A 331 5.73 25.19 43.39
N VAL A 332 4.41 25.22 43.53
CA VAL A 332 3.63 26.35 44.02
C VAL A 332 3.14 25.95 45.41
N PHE A 333 3.71 26.54 46.44
CA PHE A 333 3.39 26.19 47.83
C PHE A 333 2.28 27.07 48.42
N LEU A 334 2.28 28.36 48.06
CA LEU A 334 1.39 29.38 48.60
C LEU A 334 1.27 30.51 47.57
N GLU A 335 0.07 31.05 47.37
CA GLU A 335 -0.12 32.35 46.72
C GLU A 335 -0.36 33.43 47.76
N ILE A 336 0.35 34.57 47.66
CA ILE A 336 0.17 35.70 48.59
C ILE A 336 -0.88 36.66 48.00
N PRO A 337 -2.11 36.73 48.55
CA PRO A 337 -3.18 37.54 47.94
C PRO A 337 -2.88 39.04 47.99
N VAL A 338 -2.24 39.51 49.07
CA VAL A 338 -1.92 40.93 49.31
C VAL A 338 -0.86 41.46 48.34
N LEU A 339 -0.10 40.57 47.68
CA LEU A 339 0.89 40.93 46.66
C LEU A 339 0.39 40.64 45.23
N GLY A 340 -0.93 40.66 45.01
CA GLY A 340 -1.49 40.37 43.69
C GLY A 340 -1.39 38.89 43.28
N GLY A 341 -1.38 37.98 44.26
CA GLY A 341 -1.37 36.53 44.01
C GLY A 341 -0.02 36.00 43.53
N VAL A 342 1.10 36.55 43.99
CA VAL A 342 2.43 36.04 43.65
C VAL A 342 2.62 34.63 44.25
N PRO A 343 3.00 33.62 43.45
CA PRO A 343 3.23 32.28 43.95
C PRO A 343 4.62 32.17 44.60
N LEU A 344 4.69 31.52 45.75
CA LEU A 344 5.93 31.14 46.45
C LEU A 344 6.23 29.65 46.24
N THR A 345 7.48 29.33 45.96
CA THR A 345 7.99 27.95 45.93
C THR A 345 8.17 27.39 47.34
N THR A 346 8.32 26.08 47.48
CA THR A 346 8.58 25.44 48.78
C THR A 346 9.85 25.99 49.42
N LEU A 347 10.91 26.21 48.62
CA LEU A 347 12.19 26.73 49.13
C LEU A 347 12.09 28.18 49.61
N GLU A 348 11.42 29.06 48.86
CA GLU A 348 11.21 30.45 49.26
C GLU A 348 10.36 30.55 50.52
N THR A 349 9.37 29.67 50.66
CA THR A 349 8.53 29.60 51.86
C THR A 349 9.36 29.18 53.08
N LEU A 350 10.21 28.17 52.95
CA LEU A 350 11.14 27.77 54.02
C LEU A 350 12.10 28.91 54.38
N ALA A 351 12.68 29.59 53.39
CA ALA A 351 13.56 30.73 53.63
C ALA A 351 12.85 31.87 54.38
N ALA A 352 11.65 32.25 53.95
CA ALA A 352 10.85 33.29 54.62
C ALA A 352 10.53 32.92 56.09
N THR A 353 10.17 31.66 56.36
CA THR A 353 9.90 31.19 57.73
C THR A 353 11.15 31.11 58.61
N SER A 354 12.34 30.89 58.03
CA SER A 354 13.61 30.89 58.76
C SER A 354 14.09 32.30 59.15
N LEU A 355 13.80 33.32 58.35
CA LEU A 355 14.22 34.71 58.59
C LEU A 355 13.32 35.46 59.57
N MET A 356 12.04 35.10 59.69
CA MET A 356 11.09 35.77 60.59
C MET A 356 11.13 35.30 62.07
N GLY A 357 12.08 34.45 62.44
CA GLY A 357 12.23 33.96 63.81
C GLY A 357 11.39 32.71 64.04
N GLY A 358 12.06 31.61 64.39
CA GLY A 358 11.46 30.29 64.44
C GLY A 358 10.25 30.16 65.37
N CYS A 359 9.15 29.64 64.84
CA CYS A 359 8.27 28.68 65.52
C CYS A 359 7.32 27.96 64.52
N THR A 360 7.41 26.62 64.53
CA THR A 360 6.35 25.61 64.32
C THR A 360 5.80 25.19 62.94
N MET A 361 6.53 25.28 61.82
CA MET A 361 6.12 24.47 60.64
C MET A 361 7.25 23.84 59.80
N GLY A 362 8.50 24.29 59.93
CA GLY A 362 9.60 23.90 59.03
C GLY A 362 10.41 22.64 59.36
N LEU A 363 10.11 21.89 60.44
CA LEU A 363 10.96 20.74 60.86
C LEU A 363 10.42 19.34 60.57
N ALA A 364 9.24 19.20 59.94
CA ALA A 364 8.65 17.88 59.70
C ALA A 364 9.03 17.21 58.36
N ILE A 365 9.68 17.91 57.42
CA ILE A 365 9.91 17.38 56.06
C ILE A 365 11.40 17.35 55.70
N ILE A 366 12.22 16.76 56.57
CA ILE A 366 13.52 16.21 56.16
C ILE A 366 13.49 14.71 56.43
N ARG A 367 12.71 13.98 55.63
CA ARG A 367 12.97 12.57 55.36
C ARG A 367 13.03 12.36 53.85
N ARG A 368 14.28 12.26 53.39
CA ARG A 368 14.78 11.65 52.16
C ARG A 368 13.71 11.02 51.26
N ARG A 369 13.63 11.47 50.00
CA ARG A 369 13.70 10.55 48.86
C ARG A 369 14.22 11.22 47.59
N LYS A 370 15.23 10.55 47.03
CA LYS A 370 15.82 10.72 45.70
C LYS A 370 14.78 10.28 44.65
N ALA A 371 14.80 10.97 43.51
CA ALA A 371 14.27 10.58 42.19
C ALA A 371 12.75 10.36 42.09
N SER A 372 12.09 11.20 41.29
CA SER A 372 10.74 10.96 40.78
C SER A 372 10.79 9.81 39.77
N SER A 373 10.16 8.68 40.11
CA SER A 373 9.78 7.64 39.17
C SER A 373 8.32 7.84 38.76
N VAL A 374 8.06 7.75 37.46
CA VAL A 374 6.72 7.66 36.88
C VAL A 374 6.13 6.30 37.28
N GLU A 375 4.95 6.30 37.89
CA GLU A 375 4.13 5.09 38.11
C GLU A 375 3.08 5.00 37.00
N GLU A 376 3.19 4.00 36.14
CA GLU A 376 2.08 3.49 35.32
C GLU A 376 1.16 2.67 36.23
N ILE A 377 -0.14 3.01 36.23
CA ILE A 377 -1.17 2.21 36.89
C ILE A 377 -1.90 1.42 35.82
N SER A 378 -1.67 0.11 35.78
CA SER A 378 -2.54 -0.87 35.14
C SER A 378 -3.78 -1.10 35.99
N LEU A 379 -4.97 -0.99 35.38
CA LEU A 379 -6.23 -1.41 36.00
C LEU A 379 -6.63 -2.75 35.38
N GLU A 380 -6.59 -3.81 36.19
CA GLU A 380 -7.43 -4.99 36.01
C GLU A 380 -8.71 -4.76 36.82
N ASP A 381 -9.85 -4.88 36.14
CA ASP A 381 -10.98 -5.73 36.52
C ASP A 381 -11.71 -6.20 35.24
#